data_AF-A0A392SY75-F1
#
_entry.id   AF-A0A392SY75-F1
#
_cell.length_a   1.000
_cell.length_b   1.000
_cell.length_c   1.000
_cell.angle_alpha   90.00
_cell.angle_beta   90.00
_cell.angle_gamma   90.00
#
_symmetry.space_group_name_H-M   'P 1'
#
loop_
_entity.id
_entity.type
_entity.pdbx_description
1 polymer ?
#
loop_
_entity_poly.entity_id
_entity_poly.type
_entity_poly.pdbx_seq_one_letter_code
_entity_poly.pdbx_strand_id
1 'polypeptide(L)' 'FLLSGEWCLTWPNCTQVARMRGLSDHCPLVLAANEEDWGPRPSRMLKCWTEVPGYNLFVRDKWNSLQVDGWG' A
#
# COMPACT_ATOMS: atom_id res chain seq x y z
N PHE A 1 8.37 0.15 21.72
CA PHE A 1 7.27 0.59 20.85
C PHE A 1 7.83 1.48 19.77
N LEU A 2 7.22 1.56 18.58
CA LEU A 2 7.73 2.39 17.46
C LEU A 2 7.25 3.84 17.56
N LEU A 3 6.19 4.10 18.33
CA LEU A 3 5.70 5.44 18.66
C LEU A 3 6.22 5.87 20.04
N SER A 4 6.72 7.12 20.14
CA SER A 4 7.10 7.75 21.40
C SER A 4 5.92 8.53 22.00
N GLY A 5 5.97 8.82 23.30
CA GLY A 5 4.94 9.64 23.96
C GLY A 5 4.81 11.04 23.35
N GLU A 6 5.94 11.70 23.06
CA GLU A 6 5.95 13.02 22.39
C GLU A 6 5.32 12.97 21.00
N TRP A 7 5.52 11.87 20.27
CA TRP A 7 4.90 11.68 18.95
C TRP A 7 3.38 11.58 19.07
N CYS A 8 2.88 10.80 20.02
CA CYS A 8 1.44 10.68 20.27
C CYS A 8 0.81 12.00 20.75
N LEU A 9 1.56 12.84 21.47
CA LEU A 9 1.10 14.18 21.86
C LEU A 9 1.01 15.13 20.66
N THR A 10 1.94 15.00 19.70
CA THR A 10 1.97 15.82 18.48
C THR A 10 0.91 15.37 17.47
N TRP A 11 0.67 14.06 17.38
CA TRP A 11 -0.26 13.42 16.44
C TRP A 11 -1.23 12.51 17.20
N PRO A 12 -2.28 13.05 17.83
CA PRO A 12 -3.17 12.29 18.72
C PRO A 12 -3.94 11.16 18.02
N ASN A 13 -4.10 11.25 16.70
CA ASN A 13 -4.78 10.24 15.88
C ASN A 13 -3.84 9.15 15.37
N CYS A 14 -2.56 9.17 15.77
CA CYS A 14 -1.62 8.14 15.34
C CYS A 14 -1.93 6.79 16.02
N THR A 15 -1.85 5.71 15.26
CA THR A 15 -2.08 4.35 15.75
C THR A 15 -0.95 3.42 15.37
N GLN A 16 -0.67 2.45 16.24
CA GLN A 16 0.21 1.32 15.96
C GLN A 16 -0.56 0.03 16.24
N VAL A 17 -0.79 -0.78 15.21
CA VAL A 17 -1.57 -2.03 15.32
C VAL A 17 -0.73 -3.20 14.83
N ALA A 18 -0.62 -4.23 15.65
CA ALA A 18 -0.11 -5.53 15.24
C ALA A 18 -1.24 -6.31 14.53
N ARG A 19 -1.00 -6.77 13.30
CA ARG A 19 -1.95 -7.61 12.55
C ARG A 19 -1.71 -9.09 12.87
N MET A 20 -2.73 -9.91 12.65
CA MET A 20 -2.56 -11.36 12.79
C MET A 20 -1.45 -11.85 11.86
N ARG A 21 -0.63 -12.76 12.41
CA ARG A 21 0.45 -13.41 11.66
C ARG A 21 -0.16 -14.22 10.51
N GLY A 22 0.26 -13.93 9.29
CA GLY A 22 -0.10 -14.68 8.09
C GLY A 22 0.93 -15.77 7.79
N LEU A 23 1.31 -15.91 6.53
CA LEU A 23 2.32 -16.86 6.07
C LEU A 23 3.77 -16.50 6.47
N SER A 24 4.01 -15.24 6.87
CA SER A 24 5.32 -14.81 7.37
C SER A 24 5.55 -15.31 8.79
N ASP A 25 6.80 -15.57 9.13
CA ASP A 25 7.27 -15.77 10.50
C ASP A 25 7.27 -14.50 11.35
N HIS A 26 7.13 -13.33 10.71
CA HIS A 26 7.01 -12.04 11.35
C HIS A 26 5.54 -11.57 11.49
N CYS A 27 5.27 -10.80 12.54
CA CYS A 27 3.99 -10.12 12.75
C CYS A 27 3.99 -8.76 12.05
N PRO A 28 3.07 -8.48 11.11
CA PRO A 28 3.00 -7.17 10.47
C PRO A 28 2.58 -6.08 11.45
N LEU A 29 3.36 -4.99 11.51
CA LEU A 29 3.01 -3.78 12.26
C LEU A 29 2.49 -2.71 11.28
N VAL A 30 1.31 -2.18 11.54
CA VAL A 30 0.70 -1.09 10.78
C VAL A 30 0.78 0.19 11.62
N LEU A 31 1.32 1.24 11.01
CA LEU A 31 1.33 2.60 11.55
C LEU A 31 0.42 3.46 10.69
N ALA A 32 -0.48 4.22 11.31
CA ALA A 32 -1.34 5.18 10.62
C ALA A 32 -1.36 6.52 11.38
N ALA A 33 -1.46 7.63 10.66
CA ALA A 33 -1.49 8.98 11.24
C ALA A 33 -2.88 9.64 11.16
N ASN A 34 -3.72 9.22 10.20
CA ASN A 34 -5.05 9.77 9.94
C ASN A 34 -6.08 8.62 9.81
N GLU A 35 -7.37 8.93 9.99
CA GLU A 35 -8.48 7.99 9.78
C GLU A 35 -8.74 7.69 8.29
N GLU A 36 -8.19 8.48 7.37
CA GLU A 36 -8.27 8.22 5.92
C GLU A 36 -7.43 6.99 5.55
N ASP A 37 -8.10 5.85 5.51
CA ASP A 37 -7.67 4.70 4.74
C ASP A 37 -7.87 5.05 3.27
N TRP A 38 -6.79 5.45 2.58
CA TRP A 38 -6.74 5.69 1.11
C TRP A 38 -7.01 4.41 0.29
N GLY A 39 -7.57 3.39 0.93
CA GLY A 39 -7.88 2.10 0.38
C GLY A 39 -6.67 1.17 0.39
N PRO A 40 -6.91 -0.10 0.03
CA PRO A 40 -5.83 -1.04 -0.19
C PRO A 40 -4.88 -0.45 -1.23
N ARG A 41 -3.57 -0.60 -0.97
CA ARG A 41 -2.50 -0.17 -1.87
C ARG A 41 -2.92 -0.37 -3.35
N PRO A 42 -3.00 0.69 -4.17
CA PRO A 42 -3.74 0.67 -5.44
C PRO A 42 -3.32 -0.42 -6.42
N SER A 43 -2.08 -0.91 -6.30
CA SER A 43 -1.59 -2.02 -7.09
C SER A 43 -0.68 -2.95 -6.27
N ARG A 44 -0.92 -4.25 -6.43
CA ARG A 44 0.04 -5.30 -6.11
C ARG A 44 0.29 -6.10 -7.38
N MET A 45 1.49 -5.98 -7.94
CA MET A 45 1.94 -6.71 -9.11
C MET A 45 2.98 -7.75 -8.69
N LEU A 46 2.90 -8.98 -9.22
CA LEU A 46 3.97 -9.96 -9.03
C LEU A 46 5.23 -9.50 -9.77
N LYS A 47 6.39 -9.63 -9.13
CA LYS A 47 7.67 -9.19 -9.72
C LYS A 47 7.99 -9.91 -11.04
N CYS A 48 7.59 -11.17 -11.20
CA CYS A 48 7.86 -11.94 -12.42
C CYS A 48 7.24 -11.34 -13.69
N TRP A 49 6.18 -10.53 -13.57
CA TRP A 49 5.56 -9.90 -14.74
C TRP A 49 6.52 -8.96 -15.48
N THR A 50 7.44 -8.28 -14.76
CA THR A 50 8.43 -7.40 -15.40
C THR A 50 9.51 -8.16 -16.18
N GLU A 51 9.65 -9.46 -15.94
CA GLU A 51 10.63 -10.32 -16.63
C GLU A 51 10.09 -10.85 -17.96
N VAL A 52 8.79 -10.71 -18.24
CA VAL A 52 8.18 -11.13 -19.50
C VAL A 52 8.58 -10.16 -20.63
N PRO A 53 9.21 -10.64 -21.72
CA PRO A 53 9.57 -9.78 -22.84
C PRO A 53 8.35 -9.03 -23.40
N GLY A 54 8.48 -7.72 -23.57
CA GLY A 54 7.41 -6.86 -24.09
C GLY A 54 6.36 -6.43 -23.05
N TYR A 55 6.45 -6.86 -21.79
CA TYR A 55 5.50 -6.50 -20.73
C TYR A 55 5.29 -4.98 -20.61
N ASN A 56 6.38 -4.21 -20.56
CA ASN A 56 6.30 -2.75 -20.43
C ASN A 56 5.56 -2.09 -21.60
N LEU A 57 5.79 -2.58 -22.83
CA LEU A 57 5.09 -2.08 -24.02
C LEU A 57 3.60 -2.43 -23.95
N PHE A 58 3.29 -3.67 -23.61
CA PHE A 58 1.91 -4.13 -23.44
C PHE A 58 1.14 -3.30 -22.42
N VAL A 59 1.70 -3.08 -21.23
CA VAL A 59 1.06 -2.29 -20.16
C VAL A 59 0.83 -0.86 -20.62
N ARG A 60 1.83 -0.23 -21.25
CA ARG A 60 1.71 1.15 -21.76
C ARG A 60 0.61 1.27 -22.81
N ASP A 61 0.59 0.37 -23.79
CA ASP A 61 -0.36 0.43 -24.88
C ASP A 61 -1.78 0.17 -24.38
N LYS A 62 -1.96 -0.76 -23.43
CA LYS A 62 -3.25 -0.98 -22.77
C LYS A 62 -3.68 0.20 -21.91
N TRP A 63 -2.78 0.76 -21.11
CA TRP A 63 -3.08 1.92 -20.28
C TRP A 63 -3.59 3.10 -21.11
N ASN A 64 -2.93 3.40 -22.23
CA ASN A 64 -3.33 4.48 -23.14
C ASN A 64 -4.64 4.18 -23.89
N SER A 65 -5.03 2.91 -24.01
CA SER A 65 -6.30 2.51 -24.64
C SER A 65 -7.49 2.51 -23.69
N LEU A 66 -7.24 2.57 -22.38
CA LEU A 66 -8.30 2.58 -21.37
C LEU A 66 -8.77 4.01 -21.12
N GLN A 67 -10.00 4.30 -21.49
CA GLN A 67 -10.73 5.48 -21.01
C GLN A 67 -11.38 5.07 -19.68
N VAL A 68 -10.79 5.51 -18.56
CA VAL A 68 -11.35 5.26 -17.23
C VAL A 68 -11.95 6.57 -16.74
N ASP A 69 -13.28 6.61 -16.65
CA ASP A 69 -14.00 7.70 -16.00
C ASP A 69 -14.18 7.36 -14.52
N GLY A 70 -13.66 8.22 -13.64
CA GLY A 70 -13.76 8.08 -12.19
C GLY A 70 -12.98 9.18 -11.48
N TRP A 71 -13.40 9.52 -10.26
CA TRP A 71 -12.70 10.47 -9.40
C TRP A 71 -11.79 9.71 -8.44
N GLY A 72 -10.52 10.12 -8.39
CA GLY A 72 -9.64 9.84 -7.24
C GLY A 72 -9.93 10.80 -6.10
#